data_AF-A0A3D0QC78-F1
#
_entry.id   AF-A0A3D0QC78-F1
#
_cell.length_a   1.000
_cell.length_b   1.000
_cell.length_c   1.000
_cell.angle_alpha   90.00
_cell.angle_beta   90.00
_cell.angle_gamma   90.00
#
_symmetry.space_group_name_H-M   'P 1'
#
loop_
_entity.id
_entity.type
_entity.pdbx_description
1 polymer ?
#
loop_
_entity_poly.entity_id
_entity_poly.type
_entity_poly.pdbx_seq_one_letter_code
_entity_poly.pdbx_strand_id
1 'polypeptide(L)'
;MAMNPATHKPVPAAAQFALQQGRLVAENIASVVRGKIQKPYVPPVWGEVVSLGRHLAAGWVALPIVKKARFIGFLASLLKAAIKEKHIILLRKEARSWIQY
;
A
#
# COMPACT_ATOMS: atom_id res chain seq x y z
N MET A 1 -6.80 -6.31 15.61
CA MET A 1 -6.00 -5.28 14.90
C MET A 1 -4.63 -5.87 14.59
N ALA A 2 -4.04 -5.62 13.41
CA ALA A 2 -2.69 -6.10 13.14
C ALA A 2 -1.67 -5.36 13.99
N MET A 3 -0.67 -6.08 14.51
CA MET A 3 0.43 -5.48 15.26
C MET A 3 1.64 -5.27 14.35
N ASN A 4 2.34 -4.16 14.55
CA ASN A 4 3.65 -3.95 13.96
C ASN A 4 4.67 -4.80 14.74
N PRO A 5 5.36 -5.76 14.10
CA PRO A 5 6.30 -6.65 14.80
C PRO A 5 7.53 -5.92 15.34
N ALA A 6 7.87 -4.74 14.82
CA ALA A 6 9.03 -3.96 15.28
C ALA A 6 8.71 -3.06 16.48
N THR A 7 7.47 -2.59 16.60
CA THR A 7 7.09 -1.60 17.62
C THR A 7 6.08 -2.13 18.63
N HIS A 8 5.52 -3.32 18.42
CA HIS A 8 4.42 -3.92 19.19
C HIS A 8 3.18 -3.02 19.34
N LYS A 9 3.05 -1.99 18.50
CA LYS A 9 1.90 -1.10 18.45
C LYS A 9 0.94 -1.56 17.36
N PRO A 10 -0.38 -1.33 17.51
CA PRO A 10 -1.34 -1.60 16.44
C PRO A 10 -0.98 -0.76 15.21
N VAL A 11 -1.05 -1.38 14.02
CA VAL A 11 -0.93 -0.64 12.76
C VAL A 11 -2.15 0.27 12.59
N PRO A 12 -1.98 1.48 12.03
CA PRO A 12 -3.11 2.36 11.71
C PRO A 12 -4.15 1.64 10.85
N ALA A 13 -5.41 2.00 11.00
CA ALA A 13 -6.50 1.54 10.14
C ALA A 13 -6.47 2.27 8.77
N ALA A 14 -5.35 2.17 8.05
CA ALA A 14 -5.15 2.78 6.75
C ALA A 14 -5.25 1.75 5.61
N ALA A 15 -5.75 2.17 4.45
CA ALA A 15 -5.94 1.30 3.28
C ALA A 15 -4.64 0.61 2.82
N GLN A 16 -3.49 1.27 2.99
CA GLN A 16 -2.18 0.70 2.66
C GLN A 16 -1.92 -0.60 3.43
N PHE A 17 -2.20 -0.63 4.74
CA PHE A 17 -1.98 -1.82 5.57
C PHE A 17 -2.96 -2.94 5.20
N ALA A 18 -4.22 -2.60 4.96
CA ALA A 18 -5.23 -3.58 4.54
C ALA A 18 -4.85 -4.27 3.20
N LEU A 19 -4.38 -3.50 2.21
CA LEU A 19 -3.93 -4.06 0.93
C LEU A 19 -2.70 -4.96 1.08
N GLN A 20 -1.73 -4.55 1.91
CA GLN A 20 -0.54 -5.35 2.20
C GLN A 20 -0.91 -6.67 2.91
N GLN A 21 -1.82 -6.60 3.88
CA GLN A 21 -2.32 -7.78 4.58
C GLN A 21 -3.07 -8.72 3.64
N GLY A 22 -3.95 -8.21 2.78
CA GLY A 22 -4.68 -9.03 1.81
C GLY A 22 -3.75 -9.81 0.89
N ARG A 23 -2.71 -9.16 0.35
CA ARG A 23 -1.70 -9.82 -0.49
C ARG A 23 -0.94 -10.91 0.27
N LEU A 24 -0.48 -10.60 1.48
CA LEU A 24 0.24 -11.58 2.31
C LEU A 24 -0.62 -12.79 2.65
N VAL A 25 -1.89 -12.58 3.00
CA VAL A 25 -2.83 -13.66 3.30
C VAL A 25 -3.03 -14.54 2.08
N ALA A 26 -3.25 -13.96 0.90
CA ALA A 26 -3.37 -14.73 -0.33
C ALA A 26 -2.12 -15.59 -0.62
N GLU A 27 -0.93 -15.01 -0.48
CA GLU A 27 0.35 -15.74 -0.64
C GLU A 27 0.48 -16.88 0.38
N ASN A 28 0.15 -16.61 1.65
CA ASN A 28 0.28 -17.61 2.72
C ASN A 28 -0.73 -18.74 2.57
N ILE A 29 -1.96 -18.47 2.12
CA ILE A 29 -2.93 -19.52 1.77
C ILE A 29 -2.37 -20.41 0.67
N ALA A 30 -1.82 -19.82 -0.41
CA ALA A 30 -1.22 -20.58 -1.50
C ALA A 30 0.00 -21.40 -1.03
N SER A 31 0.80 -20.87 -0.11
CA SER A 31 1.92 -21.60 0.51
C SER A 31 1.43 -22.80 1.32
N VAL A 32 0.39 -22.63 2.15
CA VAL A 32 -0.20 -23.72 2.94
C VAL A 32 -0.69 -24.85 2.05
N VAL A 33 -1.45 -24.52 0.99
CA VAL A 33 -1.96 -25.51 0.03
C VAL A 33 -0.82 -26.29 -0.65
N ARG A 34 0.34 -25.66 -0.83
CA ARG A 34 1.53 -26.25 -1.47
C ARG A 34 2.53 -26.86 -0.49
N GLY A 35 2.22 -26.93 0.81
CA GLY A 35 3.14 -27.44 1.84
C GLY A 35 4.39 -26.58 2.04
N LYS A 36 4.35 -25.30 1.68
CA LYS A 36 5.46 -24.35 1.82
C LYS A 36 5.32 -23.52 3.10
N ILE A 37 6.45 -22.99 3.56
CA ILE A 37 6.52 -22.12 4.74
C ILE A 37 5.79 -20.80 4.48
N GLN A 38 5.04 -20.32 5.49
CA GLN A 38 4.35 -19.04 5.47
C GLN A 38 5.32 -17.88 5.70
N LYS A 39 5.04 -16.73 5.10
CA LYS A 39 5.80 -15.50 5.31
C LYS A 39 5.23 -14.71 6.50
N PRO A 40 6.09 -14.14 7.36
CA PRO A 40 5.63 -13.27 8.45
C PRO A 40 5.14 -11.92 7.92
N TYR A 41 4.23 -11.29 8.67
CA TYR A 41 3.74 -9.95 8.35
C TYR A 41 4.74 -8.89 8.77
N VAL A 42 5.41 -8.27 7.80
CA VAL A 42 6.33 -7.14 8.01
C VAL A 42 5.92 -6.00 7.08
N PRO A 43 5.02 -5.10 7.50
CA PRO A 43 4.49 -4.06 6.63
C PRO A 43 5.48 -2.90 6.45
N PRO A 44 5.99 -2.65 5.23
CA PRO A 44 6.76 -1.45 4.97
C PRO A 44 5.83 -0.22 4.89
N VAL A 45 6.21 0.87 5.55
CA VAL A 45 5.47 2.15 5.52
C VAL A 45 6.05 3.04 4.43
N TRP A 46 5.31 3.22 3.33
CA TRP A 46 5.81 3.94 2.15
C TRP A 46 5.52 5.45 2.17
N GLY A 47 4.65 5.88 3.08
CA GLY A 47 4.26 7.28 3.23
C GLY A 47 2.79 7.51 2.91
N GLU A 48 2.28 8.68 3.30
CA GLU A 48 0.87 9.02 3.21
C GLU A 48 0.72 10.43 2.64
N VAL A 49 -0.28 10.62 1.78
CA VAL A 49 -0.60 11.89 1.13
C VAL A 49 -2.06 12.26 1.37
N VAL A 50 -2.28 13.39 2.03
CA VAL A 50 -3.61 13.93 2.34
C VAL A 50 -3.88 15.12 1.42
N SER A 51 -5.07 15.19 0.82
CA SER A 51 -5.47 16.35 0.01
C SER A 51 -6.07 17.42 0.91
N LEU A 52 -5.66 18.67 0.70
CA LEU A 52 -6.14 19.89 1.35
C LEU A 52 -6.98 20.70 0.33
N GLY A 53 -8.08 20.12 -0.16
CA GLY A 53 -8.91 20.72 -1.22
C GLY A 53 -8.52 20.27 -2.64
N ARG A 54 -8.95 21.04 -3.65
CA ARG A 54 -8.89 20.61 -5.08
C ARG A 54 -7.48 20.60 -5.66
N HIS A 55 -6.59 21.49 -5.20
CA HIS A 55 -5.27 21.73 -5.82
C HIS A 55 -4.10 21.62 -4.84
N LEU A 56 -4.37 21.38 -3.56
CA LEU A 56 -3.34 21.30 -2.54
C LEU A 56 -3.37 19.91 -1.94
N ALA A 57 -2.20 19.35 -1.71
CA ALA A 57 -2.02 18.17 -0.89
C ALA A 57 -0.76 18.33 -0.05
N ALA A 58 -0.78 17.70 1.12
CA ALA A 58 0.35 17.62 2.02
C ALA A 58 0.59 16.14 2.33
N GLY A 59 1.84 15.73 2.29
CA GLY A 59 2.17 14.34 2.52
C GLY A 59 3.66 14.11 2.66
N TRP A 60 4.00 12.88 2.98
CA TRP A 60 5.37 12.44 2.98
C TRP A 60 5.48 11.09 2.29
N VAL A 61 6.60 10.85 1.61
CA VAL A 61 6.91 9.58 0.96
C VAL A 61 8.28 9.13 1.43
N ALA A 62 8.41 7.85 1.73
CA ALA A 62 9.70 7.21 1.98
C ALA A 62 10.33 6.87 0.63
N LEU A 63 11.41 7.58 0.26
CA LEU A 63 12.20 7.29 -0.92
C LEU A 63 13.41 6.43 -0.52
N PRO A 64 13.90 5.54 -1.39
CA PRO A 64 15.06 4.69 -1.09
C PRO A 64 16.34 5.49 -0.76
N ILE A 65 16.46 6.72 -1.29
CA ILE A 65 17.60 7.61 -1.06
C ILE A 65 17.31 8.63 0.07
N VAL A 66 16.04 8.98 0.30
CA VAL A 66 15.62 10.02 1.26
C VAL A 66 14.56 9.43 2.19
N LYS A 67 14.93 9.17 3.46
CA LYS A 67 14.08 8.49 4.46
C LYS A 67 12.64 9.03 4.55
N LYS A 68 12.45 10.36 4.48
CA LYS A 68 11.14 11.01 4.47
C LYS A 68 11.21 12.32 3.67
N ALA A 69 10.70 12.31 2.45
CA ALA A 69 10.53 13.53 1.67
C ALA A 69 9.11 14.08 1.91
N ARG A 70 9.00 15.33 2.37
CA ARG A 70 7.72 16.02 2.58
C ARG A 70 7.38 16.84 1.33
N PHE A 71 6.12 16.80 0.93
CA PHE A 71 5.63 17.55 -0.24
C PHE A 71 4.38 18.34 0.15
N ILE A 72 4.33 19.60 -0.29
CA ILE A 72 3.19 20.51 -0.10
C ILE A 72 2.90 21.19 -1.44
N GLY A 73 1.63 21.22 -1.85
CA GLY A 73 1.16 22.00 -3.01
C GLY A 73 0.65 21.18 -4.19
N PHE A 74 0.64 21.80 -5.38
CA PHE A 74 0.07 21.24 -6.61
C PHE A 74 0.72 19.91 -7.04
N LEU A 75 2.03 19.77 -6.85
CA LEU A 75 2.77 18.53 -7.17
C LEU A 75 2.29 17.33 -6.33
N ALA A 76 1.87 17.54 -5.09
CA ALA A 76 1.30 16.47 -4.26
C ALA A 76 -0.11 16.07 -4.73
N SER A 77 -0.87 16.99 -5.34
CA SER A 77 -2.17 16.67 -5.95
C SER A 77 -2.03 15.80 -7.20
N LEU A 78 -1.01 16.07 -8.03
CA LEU A 78 -0.65 15.23 -9.19
C LEU A 78 -0.15 13.85 -8.75
N LEU A 79 0.70 13.78 -7.71
CA LEU A 79 1.16 12.51 -7.16
C LEU A 79 0.00 11.67 -6.60
N LYS A 80 -0.96 12.31 -5.92
CA LYS A 80 -2.17 11.64 -5.41
C LYS A 80 -3.02 11.09 -6.55
N ALA A 81 -3.20 11.84 -7.64
CA ALA A 81 -3.92 11.37 -8.82
C ALA A 81 -3.22 10.15 -9.45
N ALA A 82 -1.91 10.20 -9.61
CA ALA A 82 -1.12 9.11 -10.19
C ALA A 82 -1.18 7.81 -9.36
N ILE A 83 -1.12 7.90 -8.02
CA ILE A 83 -1.22 6.73 -7.13
C ILE A 83 -2.59 6.05 -7.26
N LYS A 84 -3.66 6.85 -7.37
CA LYS A 84 -5.03 6.35 -7.54
C LYS A 84 -5.20 5.65 -8.89
N GLU A 85 -4.71 6.27 -9.96
CA GLU A 85 -4.76 5.72 -11.33
C GLU A 85 -4.02 4.38 -11.42
N LYS A 86 -2.81 4.29 -10.86
CA LYS A 86 -2.01 3.06 -10.82
C LYS A 86 -2.76 1.91 -10.13
N HIS A 87 -3.44 2.19 -9.02
CA HIS A 87 -4.23 1.17 -8.31
C HIS A 87 -5.42 0.68 -9.14
N ILE A 88 -6.15 1.59 -9.79
CA ILE A 88 -7.28 1.23 -10.67
C ILE A 88 -6.80 0.41 -11.87
N ILE A 89 -5.64 0.77 -12.47
CA ILE A 89 -5.06 0.03 -13.59
C ILE A 89 -4.62 -1.37 -13.16
N LEU A 90 -4.00 -1.52 -11.99
CA LEU A 90 -3.63 -2.81 -11.44
C LEU A 90 -4.86 -3.69 -11.20
N LEU A 91 -5.89 -3.15 -10.56
CA LEU A 91 -7.17 -3.83 -10.34
C LEU A 91 -7.85 -4.23 -11.65
N ARG A 92 -7.82 -3.36 -12.68
CA ARG A 92 -8.33 -3.70 -14.03
C ARG A 92 -7.50 -4.77 -14.73
N LYS A 93 -6.19 -4.80 -14.52
CA LYS A 93 -5.30 -5.82 -15.11
C LYS A 93 -5.55 -7.18 -14.46
N GLU A 94 -5.67 -7.21 -13.13
CA GLU A 94 -6.07 -8.40 -12.38
C GLU A 94 -7.49 -8.83 -12.80
N ALA A 95 -8.50 -7.94 -12.81
CA ALA A 95 -9.85 -8.31 -13.23
C ALA A 95 -9.92 -8.94 -14.65
N ARG A 96 -9.10 -8.45 -15.60
CA ARG A 96 -9.03 -9.05 -16.95
C ARG A 96 -8.38 -10.42 -16.98
N SER A 97 -7.42 -10.71 -16.09
CA SER A 97 -6.83 -12.05 -16.02
C SER A 97 -7.76 -13.09 -15.40
N TRP A 98 -8.88 -12.67 -14.80
CA TRP A 98 -9.89 -13.57 -14.21
C TRP A 98 -11.00 -13.95 -15.22
N ILE A 99 -11.09 -13.23 -16.35
CA ILE A 99 -12.08 -13.49 -17.42
C ILE A 99 -11.53 -14.51 -18.45
N GLN A 100 -10.23 -14.79 -18.41
CA GLN A 100 -9.61 -15.86 -19.21
C GLN A 100 -9.70 -17.18 -18.44
N TYR A 101 -10.87 -17.81 -18.47
CA TYR A 101 -11.10 -19.22 -18.14
C TYR A 101 -12.09 -19.81 -19.14
#